data_AF-A8N1V3-F1
#
_entry.id   AF-A8N1V3-F1
#
_cell.length_a   1.000
_cell.length_b   1.000
_cell.length_c   1.000
_cell.angle_alpha   90.00
_cell.angle_beta   90.00
_cell.angle_gamma   90.00
#
_symmetry.space_group_name_H-M   'P 1'
#
loop_
_entity.id
_entity.type
_entity.pdbx_description
1 polymer ?
#
loop_
_entity_poly.entity_id
_entity_poly.type
_entity_poly.pdbx_seq_one_letter_code
_entity_poly.pdbx_strand_id
1 'polypeptide(L)'
;MDPPQSSSRTSFSGPYSVAQGPVPLFDLHLKFISDSYLSFFQERKRIEEVYLESLKKLHRKIKAVDASLDDRSDLSTTRSVWSEVVENVERGKFIAMGQYAPFPDFQ
;
A
#
# COMPACT_ATOMS: atom_id res chain seq x y z
N MET A 1 -11.63 -43.17 -31.23
CA MET A 1 -11.78 -41.79 -30.70
C MET A 1 -12.13 -41.96 -29.23
N ASP A 2 -11.12 -42.07 -28.38
CA ASP A 2 -11.29 -42.19 -26.94
C ASP A 2 -11.30 -40.79 -26.30
N PRO A 3 -12.17 -40.51 -25.32
CA PRO A 3 -12.20 -39.21 -24.65
C PRO A 3 -10.95 -39.02 -23.76
N PRO A 4 -10.44 -37.78 -23.59
CA PRO A 4 -9.30 -37.52 -22.74
C PRO A 4 -9.66 -37.76 -21.27
N GLN A 5 -8.87 -38.60 -20.62
CA GLN A 5 -8.91 -38.82 -19.17
C GLN A 5 -8.80 -37.47 -18.45
N SER A 6 -9.84 -37.14 -17.68
CA SER A 6 -9.79 -36.09 -16.68
C SER A 6 -8.65 -36.42 -15.72
N SER A 7 -7.63 -35.55 -15.70
CA SER A 7 -6.51 -35.64 -14.77
C SER A 7 -7.05 -35.45 -13.35
N SER A 8 -7.49 -36.55 -12.76
CA SER A 8 -7.83 -36.64 -11.35
C SER A 8 -6.54 -36.39 -10.60
N ARG A 9 -6.46 -35.21 -9.96
CA ARG A 9 -5.40 -34.82 -9.03
C ARG A 9 -5.01 -36.04 -8.19
N THR A 10 -3.74 -36.41 -8.28
CA THR A 10 -3.13 -37.53 -7.57
C THR A 10 -3.54 -37.52 -6.10
N SER A 11 -4.24 -38.58 -5.68
CA SER A 11 -4.60 -38.84 -4.30
C SER A 11 -3.35 -38.73 -3.42
N PHE A 12 -3.45 -37.91 -2.38
CA PHE A 12 -2.42 -37.63 -1.39
C PHE A 12 -2.24 -38.87 -0.49
N SER A 13 -1.71 -39.97 -1.02
CA SER A 13 -1.44 -41.20 -0.26
C SER A 13 0.07 -41.40 -0.07
N GLY A 14 0.68 -40.50 0.69
CA GLY A 14 1.88 -40.77 1.47
C GLY A 14 1.45 -41.04 2.92
N PRO A 15 2.29 -41.63 3.79
CA PRO A 15 1.97 -41.83 5.20
C PRO A 15 2.00 -40.47 5.92
N TYR A 16 0.98 -39.66 5.66
CA TYR A 16 0.74 -38.41 6.34
C TYR A 16 0.28 -38.74 7.75
N SER A 17 1.12 -38.34 8.71
CA SER A 17 0.84 -38.36 10.14
C SER A 17 -0.62 -38.00 10.40
N VAL A 18 -1.26 -38.68 11.36
CA VAL A 18 -2.65 -38.46 11.81
C VAL A 18 -2.94 -36.97 12.16
N ALA A 19 -1.90 -36.13 12.29
CA ALA A 19 -1.97 -34.69 12.43
C ALA A 19 -2.25 -33.87 11.13
N GLN A 20 -2.28 -34.48 9.94
CA GLN A 20 -2.48 -33.80 8.65
C GLN A 20 -3.84 -34.15 8.00
N GLY A 21 -4.88 -34.25 8.82
CA GLY A 21 -6.25 -34.32 8.30
C GLY A 21 -6.62 -33.04 7.52
N PRO A 22 -7.63 -33.11 6.63
CA PRO A 22 -8.09 -31.96 5.85
C PRO A 22 -8.56 -30.78 6.72
N VAL A 23 -9.06 -31.05 7.93
CA VAL A 23 -9.51 -30.02 8.88
C VAL A 23 -8.31 -29.25 9.49
N PRO A 24 -7.30 -29.89 10.11
CA PRO A 24 -6.07 -29.20 10.53
C PRO A 24 -5.36 -28.40 9.42
N LEU A 25 -5.35 -28.92 8.19
CA LEU A 25 -4.78 -28.20 7.03
C LEU A 25 -5.59 -26.96 6.65
N PHE A 26 -6.91 -27.06 6.70
CA PHE A 26 -7.80 -25.92 6.48
C PHE A 26 -7.62 -24.84 7.55
N ASP A 27 -7.52 -25.23 8.82
CA ASP A 27 -7.27 -24.30 9.93
C ASP A 27 -5.92 -23.59 9.79
N LEU A 28 -4.88 -24.31 9.35
CA LEU A 28 -3.57 -23.74 9.06
C LEU A 28 -3.64 -22.71 7.92
N HIS A 29 -4.36 -23.03 6.84
CA HIS A 29 -4.54 -22.10 5.71
C HIS A 29 -5.37 -20.87 6.11
N LEU A 30 -6.43 -21.05 6.91
CA LEU A 30 -7.22 -19.94 7.46
C LEU A 30 -6.33 -19.02 8.30
N LYS A 31 -5.52 -19.58 9.19
CA LYS A 31 -4.57 -18.81 9.99
C LYS A 31 -3.56 -18.07 9.12
N PHE A 32 -3.01 -18.74 8.11
CA PHE A 32 -2.07 -18.10 7.19
C PHE A 32 -2.72 -16.93 6.43
N ILE A 33 -3.93 -17.12 5.93
CA ILE A 33 -4.68 -16.07 5.22
C ILE A 33 -5.02 -14.93 6.17
N SER A 34 -5.64 -15.22 7.31
CA SER A 34 -6.06 -14.21 8.27
C SER A 34 -4.88 -13.42 8.84
N ASP A 35 -3.86 -14.11 9.36
CA ASP A 35 -2.77 -13.44 10.07
C ASP A 35 -1.77 -12.81 9.08
N SER A 36 -1.42 -13.51 7.99
CA SER A 36 -0.39 -13.00 7.06
C SER A 36 -0.92 -11.91 6.14
N TYR A 37 -2.16 -12.02 5.63
CA TYR A 37 -2.71 -10.94 4.79
C TYR A 37 -3.06 -9.71 5.62
N LEU A 38 -3.63 -9.88 6.82
CA LEU A 38 -3.95 -8.75 7.66
C LEU A 38 -2.68 -8.01 8.08
N SER A 39 -1.65 -8.74 8.53
CA SER A 39 -0.35 -8.17 8.86
C SER A 39 0.29 -7.45 7.66
N PHE A 40 0.17 -8.02 6.45
CA PHE A 40 0.68 -7.39 5.23
C PHE A 40 0.02 -6.04 4.95
N PHE A 41 -1.31 -5.96 5.02
CA PHE A 41 -2.03 -4.71 4.78
C PHE A 41 -1.81 -3.68 5.89
N GLN A 42 -1.68 -4.13 7.14
CA GLN A 42 -1.33 -3.26 8.27
C GLN A 42 0.06 -2.65 8.07
N GLU A 43 1.05 -3.45 7.66
CA GLU A 43 2.39 -2.94 7.39
C GLU A 43 2.40 -1.99 6.19
N ARG A 44 1.68 -2.32 5.11
CA ARG A 44 1.50 -1.42 3.97
C ARG A 44 0.90 -0.07 4.40
N LYS A 45 -0.16 -0.10 5.20
CA LYS A 45 -0.79 1.12 5.74
C LYS A 45 0.21 1.93 6.57
N ARG A 46 0.95 1.28 7.48
CA ARG A 46 1.97 1.93 8.30
C ARG A 46 3.06 2.61 7.47
N ILE A 47 3.56 1.93 6.43
CA ILE A 47 4.56 2.49 5.50
C ILE A 47 4.01 3.73 4.80
N GLU A 48 2.77 3.67 4.32
CA GLU A 48 2.13 4.78 3.63
C GLU A 48 1.85 5.98 4.57
N GLU A 49 1.46 5.74 5.82
CA GLU A 49 1.32 6.78 6.84
C GLU A 49 2.65 7.51 7.11
N VAL A 50 3.75 6.76 7.23
CA VAL A 50 5.10 7.34 7.41
C VAL A 50 5.54 8.13 6.18
N TYR A 51 5.25 7.62 4.98
CA TYR A 51 5.53 8.31 3.73
C TYR A 51 4.76 9.64 3.64
N LEU A 52 3.45 9.61 3.93
CA LEU A 52 2.60 10.81 3.97
C LEU A 52 3.09 11.85 4.97
N GLU A 53 3.49 11.42 6.17
CA GLU A 53 4.02 12.33 7.18
C GLU A 53 5.35 12.96 6.75
N SER A 54 6.21 12.18 6.09
CA SER A 54 7.46 12.68 5.52
C SER A 54 7.21 13.70 4.40
N LEU A 55 6.21 13.44 3.55
CA LEU A 55 5.81 14.34 2.47
C LEU A 55 5.24 15.65 3.02
N LYS A 56 4.42 15.61 4.07
CA LYS A 56 3.93 16.80 4.80
C LYS A 56 5.08 17.62 5.36
N LYS A 57 6.06 16.98 6.01
CA LYS A 57 7.24 17.65 6.56
C LYS A 57 8.08 18.30 5.47
N LEU A 58 8.28 17.60 4.35
CA LEU A 58 9.02 18.11 3.19
C LEU A 58 8.34 19.35 2.61
N HIS A 59 7.03 19.27 2.33
CA HIS A 59 6.27 20.39 1.77
C HIS A 59 6.34 21.64 2.67
N ARG A 60 6.17 21.47 3.99
CA ARG A 60 6.31 22.59 4.95
C ARG A 60 7.70 23.23 4.91
N LYS A 61 8.76 22.41 4.86
CA LYS A 61 10.14 22.91 4.79
C LYS A 61 10.39 23.67 3.48
N ILE A 62 9.91 23.15 2.35
CA ILE A 62 10.06 23.82 1.06
C ILE A 62 9.36 25.18 1.08
N LYS A 63 8.10 25.25 1.55
CA LYS A 63 7.37 26.52 1.68
C LYS A 63 8.07 27.54 2.56
N ALA A 64 8.68 27.10 3.66
CA ALA A 64 9.45 27.99 4.54
C ALA A 64 10.70 28.54 3.84
N VAL A 65 11.41 27.71 3.07
CA VAL A 65 12.58 28.14 2.29
C VAL A 65 12.17 29.08 1.16
N ASP A 66 11.09 28.78 0.43
CA ASP A 66 10.60 29.63 -0.66
C ASP A 66 10.17 31.01 -0.14
N ALA A 67 9.43 31.07 0.99
CA ALA A 67 9.06 32.33 1.62
C ALA A 67 10.27 33.19 2.03
N SER A 68 11.41 32.57 2.38
CA SER A 68 12.65 33.30 2.70
C SER A 68 13.40 33.84 1.49
N LEU A 69 13.08 33.33 0.29
CA LEU A 69 13.78 33.65 -0.95
C LEU A 69 12.95 34.58 -1.87
N ASP A 70 11.64 34.66 -1.70
CA ASP A 70 10.75 35.55 -2.46
C ASP A 70 11.09 37.04 -2.28
N ASP A 71 11.72 37.42 -1.16
CA ASP A 71 12.13 38.81 -0.89
C ASP A 71 13.32 39.29 -1.75
N ARG A 72 13.95 38.41 -2.55
CA ARG A 72 15.28 38.67 -3.13
C ARG A 72 15.43 38.48 -4.65
N SER A 73 14.40 38.08 -5.40
CA SER A 73 14.60 37.86 -6.84
C SER A 73 13.34 37.97 -7.69
N ASP A 74 13.47 38.62 -8.85
CA ASP A 74 12.53 38.49 -9.97
C ASP A 74 12.30 37.00 -10.30
N LEU A 75 11.04 36.64 -10.52
CA LEU A 75 10.56 35.28 -10.77
C LEU A 75 11.19 34.70 -12.05
N SER A 76 12.37 34.09 -11.90
CA SER A 76 13.03 33.32 -12.95
C SER A 76 12.18 32.13 -13.38
N THR A 77 12.26 31.72 -14.65
CA THR A 77 11.62 30.50 -15.18
C THR A 77 11.88 29.26 -14.31
N THR A 78 13.06 29.18 -13.68
CA THR A 78 13.41 28.11 -12.73
C THR A 78 12.52 28.12 -11.49
N ARG A 79 12.10 29.29 -10.98
CA ARG A 79 11.15 29.42 -9.87
C ARG A 79 9.76 28.98 -10.25
N SER A 80 9.31 29.29 -11.46
CA SER A 80 8.02 28.81 -11.97
C SER A 80 7.97 27.27 -12.03
N VAL A 81 9.01 26.64 -12.58
CA VAL A 81 9.11 25.17 -12.66
C VAL A 81 9.21 24.54 -11.26
N TRP A 82 9.94 25.18 -10.34
CA TRP A 82 10.02 24.73 -8.95
C TRP A 82 8.66 24.75 -8.25
N SER A 83 7.86 25.80 -8.43
CA SER A 83 6.50 25.89 -7.89
C SER A 83 5.63 24.72 -8.36
N GLU A 84 5.73 24.32 -9.63
CA GLU A 84 5.00 23.17 -10.17
C GLU A 84 5.39 21.84 -9.48
N VAL A 85 6.69 21.66 -9.21
CA VAL A 85 7.20 20.49 -8.46
C VAL A 85 6.62 20.45 -7.05
N VAL A 86 6.58 21.60 -6.36
CA VAL A 86 6.02 21.72 -5.00
C VAL A 86 4.52 21.43 -4.98
N GLU A 87 3.78 21.93 -5.97
CA GLU A 87 2.36 21.63 -6.08
C GLU A 87 2.09 20.15 -6.39
N ASN A 88 2.93 19.50 -7.20
CA ASN A 88 2.82 18.06 -7.46
C ASN A 88 3.04 17.22 -6.19
N VAL A 89 3.93 17.66 -5.30
CA VAL A 89 4.12 17.05 -3.97
C VAL A 89 2.84 17.13 -3.14
N GLU A 90 2.15 18.29 -3.15
CA GLU A 90 0.89 18.46 -2.43
C GLU A 90 -0.25 17.65 -3.10
N ARG A 91 -0.32 17.58 -4.43
CA ARG A 91 -1.28 16.73 -5.16
C ARG A 91 -1.09 15.24 -4.88
N GLY A 92 0.15 14.76 -4.88
CA GLY A 92 0.49 13.36 -4.56
C GLY A 92 0.03 12.97 -3.15
N LYS A 93 0.13 13.89 -2.19
CA LYS A 93 -0.40 13.72 -0.83
C LYS A 93 -1.94 13.59 -0.82
N PHE A 94 -2.66 14.38 -1.61
CA PHE A 94 -4.12 14.28 -1.70
C PHE A 94 -4.59 12.97 -2.33
N ILE A 95 -3.91 12.49 -3.37
CA ILE A 95 -4.22 11.19 -4.00
C ILE A 95 -3.99 10.05 -2.99
N ALA A 96 -2.85 10.09 -2.29
CA ALA A 96 -2.55 9.13 -1.24
C ALA A 96 -3.49 9.22 -0.03
N MET A 97 -4.12 10.36 0.26
CA MET A 97 -5.19 10.44 1.27
C MET A 97 -6.57 10.01 0.74
N GLY A 98 -6.87 10.28 -0.53
CA GLY A 98 -8.15 9.93 -1.17
C GLY A 98 -8.33 8.42 -1.34
N GLN A 99 -7.25 7.65 -1.47
CA GLN A 99 -7.29 6.18 -1.46
C GLN A 99 -7.54 5.58 -0.05
N TYR A 100 -7.46 6.39 1.00
CA TYR A 100 -7.59 5.98 2.41
C TYR A 100 -8.74 6.68 3.13
N ALA A 101 -9.64 7.36 2.41
CA ALA A 101 -10.86 7.88 3.00
C ALA A 101 -11.62 6.71 3.64
N PRO A 102 -11.90 6.75 4.95
CA PRO A 102 -12.70 5.70 5.58
C PRO A 102 -14.03 5.62 4.82
N PHE A 103 -14.46 4.39 4.49
CA PHE A 103 -15.81 4.16 4.01
C PHE A 103 -16.77 4.90 4.95
N PRO A 104 -17.74 5.68 4.43
CA PRO A 104 -18.70 6.33 5.30
C PRO A 104 -19.39 5.23 6.10
N ASP A 105 -19.33 5.33 7.42
CA ASP A 105 -20.07 4.44 8.30
C ASP A 105 -21.54 4.54 7.88
N PHE A 106 -22.08 3.47 7.28
CA PHE A 106 -23.49 3.37 6.99
C PHE A 106 -24.20 3.22 8.34
N GLN A 107 -24.84 4.30 8.76
CA GLN A 107 -25.65 4.40 9.97
C GLN A 107 -27.01 3.72 9.77
#